data_AF-A0A528A1V8-F1
#
_entry.id   AF-A0A528A1V8-F1
#
_cell.length_a   1.000
_cell.length_b   1.000
_cell.length_c   1.000
_cell.angle_alpha   90.00
_cell.angle_beta   90.00
_cell.angle_gamma   90.00
#
_symmetry.space_group_name_H-M   'P 1'
#
loop_
_entity.id
_entity.type
_entity.pdbx_description
1 polymer ?
#
loop_
_entity_poly.entity_id
_entity_poly.type
_entity_poly.pdbx_seq_one_letter_code
_entity_poly.pdbx_strand_id
1 'polypeptide(L)' 'HRGHHHFIPLSLVAEVEGQKVRLSANSDVAVTFEEEKSDLT' A
#
# COMPACT_ATOMS: atom_id res chain seq x y z
N HIS A 1 -7.43 6.91 7.51
CA HIS A 1 -7.31 8.32 7.92
C HIS A 1 -8.14 9.20 6.99
N ARG A 2 -8.84 10.23 7.49
CA ARG A 2 -9.64 11.16 6.66
C ARG A 2 -8.71 12.26 6.15
N GLY A 3 -8.23 12.13 4.92
CA GLY A 3 -7.43 13.16 4.22
C GLY A 3 -6.01 12.75 3.82
N HIS A 4 -5.58 11.51 4.12
CA HIS A 4 -4.26 11.03 3.75
C HIS A 4 -4.37 9.71 2.98
N HIS A 5 -3.68 9.65 1.83
CA HIS A 5 -3.50 8.43 1.09
C HIS A 5 -2.34 7.66 1.71
N HIS A 6 -2.61 6.42 2.11
CA HIS A 6 -1.59 5.48 2.55
C HIS A 6 -1.14 4.66 1.35
N PHE A 7 0.16 4.54 1.20
CA PHE A 7 0.78 3.73 0.16
C PHE A 7 1.62 2.64 0.80
N ILE A 8 1.83 1.55 0.07
CA ILE A 8 2.82 0.54 0.42
C ILE A 8 3.88 0.48 -0.69
N PRO A 9 5.13 0.09 -0.37
CA PRO A 9 6.17 -0.07 -1.38
C PRO A 9 5.74 -1.02 -2.51
N LEU A 10 6.08 -0.68 -3.75
CA LEU A 10 5.80 -1.54 -4.92
C LEU A 10 6.47 -2.93 -4.83
N SER A 11 7.57 -3.06 -4.07
CA SER A 11 8.21 -4.35 -3.80
C SER A 11 7.31 -5.33 -3.03
N LEU A 12 6.26 -4.84 -2.37
CA LEU A 12 5.27 -5.67 -1.68
C LEU A 12 4.15 -6.16 -2.62
N VAL A 13 4.17 -5.79 -3.90
CA VAL A 13 3.22 -6.26 -4.91
C VAL A 13 3.81 -7.50 -5.62
N ALA A 14 3.14 -8.63 -5.49
CA ALA A 14 3.51 -9.86 -6.21
C ALA A 14 2.86 -9.94 -7.60
N GLU A 15 1.59 -9.53 -7.72
CA GLU A 15 0.81 -9.61 -8.96
C GLU A 15 -0.39 -8.66 -8.93
N VAL A 16 -0.87 -8.24 -10.11
CA VAL A 16 -2.11 -7.47 -10.29
C VAL A 16 -3.03 -8.24 -11.24
N GLU A 17 -4.22 -8.61 -10.75
CA GLU A 17 -5.25 -9.34 -11.50
C GLU A 17 -6.53 -8.49 -11.58
N GLY A 18 -6.71 -7.77 -12.68
CA GLY A 18 -7.84 -6.86 -12.85
C GLY A 18 -7.85 -5.76 -11.78
N GLN A 19 -8.84 -5.79 -10.87
CA GLN A 19 -8.96 -4.84 -9.75
C GLN A 19 -8.46 -5.41 -8.41
N LYS A 20 -7.76 -6.55 -8.43
CA LYS A 20 -7.18 -7.18 -7.24
C LYS A 20 -5.67 -7.11 -7.30
N VAL A 21 -5.05 -6.85 -6.15
CA VAL A 21 -3.60 -6.85 -5.97
C VAL A 21 -3.24 -7.97 -5.02
N ARG A 22 -2.30 -8.83 -5.42
CA ARG A 22 -1.73 -9.87 -4.57
C ARG A 22 -0.45 -9.34 -3.93
N LEU A 23 -0.39 -9.42 -2.61
CA LEU A 23 0.79 -9.02 -1.86
C LEU A 23 1.83 -10.13 -1.81
N SER A 24 3.10 -9.77 -1.80
CA SER A 24 4.22 -10.69 -1.57
C SER A 24 4.43 -11.03 -0.10
N ALA A 25 3.71 -10.35 0.80
CA ALA A 25 3.69 -10.58 2.25
C ALA A 25 2.24 -10.58 2.76
N ASN A 26 2.03 -11.04 3.99
CA ASN A 26 0.73 -10.94 4.65
C ASN A 26 0.34 -9.47 4.87
N SER A 27 -0.96 -9.17 4.86
CA SER A 27 -1.46 -7.79 4.95
C SER A 27 -1.10 -7.09 6.27
N ASP A 28 -1.00 -7.84 7.37
CA ASP A 28 -0.59 -7.36 8.68
C ASP A 28 0.91 -6.98 8.73
N VAL A 29 1.74 -7.61 7.90
CA VAL A 29 3.13 -7.20 7.70
C VAL A 29 3.20 -6.02 6.74
N ALA A 30 2.44 -6.02 5.64
CA ALA A 30 2.50 -4.96 4.65
C ALA A 30 2.10 -3.59 5.22
N VAL A 31 1.12 -3.54 6.14
CA VAL A 31 0.68 -2.29 6.77
C VAL A 31 1.76 -1.66 7.66
N THR A 32 2.75 -2.41 8.16
CA THR A 32 3.84 -1.83 8.94
C THR A 32 4.85 -1.04 8.10
N PHE A 33 4.76 -1.15 6.77
CA PHE A 33 5.58 -0.42 5.80
C PHE A 33 4.79 0.71 5.12
N GLU A 34 3.63 1.10 5.68
CA GLU A 34 2.83 2.16 5.10
C GLU A 34 3.58 3.50 5.08
N GLU A 35 3.50 4.18 3.94
CA GLU A 35 4.01 5.54 3.74
C GLU A 35 2.83 6.49 3.60
N GLU A 36 2.94 7.67 4.20
CA GLU A 36 1.99 8.76 4.01
C GLU A 36 2.59 9.82 3.09
N LYS A 37 1.84 10.19 2.04
CA LYS A 37 2.12 11.44 1.33
C LYS A 37 1.17 12.51 1.87
N SER A 38 1.73 13.50 2.56
CA SER A 38 1.00 14.72 2.87
C SER A 38 0.73 15.44 1.54
N ASP A 39 -0.54 15.68 1.23
CA ASP A 39 -0.88 16.59 0.13
C ASP A 39 -0.35 17.97 0.51
N LEU A 40 0.74 18.39 -0.13
CA LEU A 40 1.29 19.74 -0.03
C LEU A 40 0.39 20.68 -0.85
N THR A 41 -0.78 21.02 -0.32
CA THR A 41 -1.66 22.07 -0.87
C THR A 41 -1.74 23.25 0.07
#